data_AF-A0A952TG67-F1
#
_entry.id   AF-A0A952TG67-F1
#
_cell.length_a   1.000
_cell.length_b   1.000
_cell.length_c   1.000
_cell.angle_alpha   90.00
_cell.angle_beta   90.00
_cell.angle_gamma   90.00
#
_symmetry.space_group_name_H-M   'P 1'
#
loop_
_entity.id
_entity.type
_entity.pdbx_description
1 polymer ?
#
loop_
_entity_poly.entity_id
_entity_poly.type
_entity_poly.pdbx_seq_one_letter_code
_entity_poly.pdbx_strand_id
1 'polypeptide(L)'
;MTADAFIFWFLSLITLGSALSVMLLANPVYSALSLVMTMVGISALFVTLGAYFIAGVQLIVYAGAVMVLFVMVLMLFDLRAELQAFSRGQISGALKLATVGALAGLIGGALLLSAGNVAEPSMAEAAKLPPDASKALGIVLFTRHIFGFEALGVLLLVIAIGTVALARAKGGTHAKH
;
A
#
# COMPACT_ATOMS: atom_id res chain seq x y z
N MET A 1 6.91 4.33 -29.49
CA MET A 1 6.73 3.96 -28.08
C MET A 1 7.65 2.79 -27.80
N THR A 2 8.63 2.95 -26.91
CA THR A 2 9.52 1.87 -26.50
C THR A 2 8.70 0.78 -25.79
N ALA A 3 9.11 -0.50 -25.91
CA ALA A 3 8.39 -1.62 -25.30
C ALA A 3 8.18 -1.42 -23.79
N ASP A 4 9.15 -0.79 -23.11
CA ASP A 4 9.09 -0.46 -21.68
C ASP A 4 7.94 0.49 -21.33
N ALA A 5 7.68 1.50 -22.18
CA ALA A 5 6.58 2.44 -21.95
C ALA A 5 5.23 1.74 -22.08
N PHE A 6 5.08 0.82 -23.03
CA PHE A 6 3.85 0.04 -23.19
C PHE A 6 3.60 -0.84 -21.95
N ILE A 7 4.62 -1.54 -21.47
CA ILE A 7 4.54 -2.37 -20.25
C ILE A 7 4.18 -1.52 -19.04
N PHE A 8 4.80 -0.35 -18.88
CA PHE A 8 4.50 0.57 -17.78
C PHE A 8 3.03 1.01 -17.77
N TRP A 9 2.52 1.48 -18.92
CA TRP A 9 1.13 1.91 -19.02
C TRP A 9 0.14 0.77 -18.79
N PHE A 10 0.43 -0.42 -19.31
CA PHE A 10 -0.38 -1.61 -19.10
C PHE A 10 -0.44 -2.02 -17.62
N LEU A 11 0.71 -2.12 -16.95
CA LEU A 11 0.79 -2.42 -15.51
C LEU A 11 0.10 -1.34 -14.67
N SER A 12 0.26 -0.07 -15.03
CA SER A 12 -0.38 1.06 -14.35
C SER A 12 -1.90 0.97 -14.44
N LEU A 13 -2.44 0.68 -15.62
CA LEU A 13 -3.87 0.49 -15.84
C LEU A 13 -4.43 -0.65 -14.98
N ILE A 14 -3.74 -1.79 -14.93
CA ILE A 14 -4.13 -2.93 -14.10
C ILE A 14 -4.07 -2.57 -12.61
N THR A 15 -3.03 -1.87 -12.18
CA THR A 15 -2.84 -1.46 -10.78
C THR A 15 -3.98 -0.52 -10.36
N LEU A 16 -4.31 0.49 -11.18
CA LEU A 16 -5.42 1.39 -10.93
C LEU A 16 -6.78 0.67 -10.96
N GLY A 17 -6.98 -0.24 -11.92
CA GLY A 17 -8.18 -1.07 -11.99
C GLY A 17 -8.39 -1.89 -10.72
N SER A 18 -7.32 -2.54 -10.24
CA SER A 18 -7.36 -3.31 -8.99
C SER A 18 -7.61 -2.41 -7.77
N ALA A 19 -7.04 -1.21 -7.73
CA ALA A 19 -7.27 -0.26 -6.62
C ALA A 19 -8.73 0.23 -6.59
N LEU A 20 -9.33 0.50 -7.75
CA LEU A 20 -10.75 0.83 -7.85
C LEU A 20 -11.63 -0.35 -7.42
N SER A 21 -11.28 -1.56 -7.85
CA SER A 21 -12.00 -2.78 -7.44
C SER A 21 -12.04 -2.95 -5.92
N VAL A 22 -10.99 -2.57 -5.16
CA VAL A 22 -11.02 -2.60 -3.67
C VAL A 22 -12.19 -1.80 -3.11
N MET A 23 -12.51 -0.65 -3.69
CA MET A 23 -13.58 0.24 -3.22
C MET A 23 -14.96 -0.17 -3.74
N LEU A 24 -15.02 -0.81 -4.91
CA LEU A 24 -16.28 -1.17 -5.58
C LEU A 24 -16.82 -2.54 -5.12
N LEU A 25 -15.94 -3.45 -4.68
CA LEU A 25 -16.31 -4.79 -4.25
C LEU A 25 -16.96 -4.74 -2.86
N ALA A 26 -18.18 -5.28 -2.75
CA ALA A 26 -18.93 -5.32 -1.48
C ALA A 26 -18.49 -6.47 -0.56
N ASN A 27 -17.82 -7.50 -1.12
CA ASN A 27 -17.34 -8.63 -0.34
C ASN A 27 -15.91 -8.36 0.15
N PRO A 28 -15.68 -8.29 1.48
CA PRO A 28 -14.37 -7.96 2.05
C PRO A 28 -13.23 -8.84 1.57
N VAL A 29 -13.48 -10.12 1.29
CA VAL A 29 -12.47 -11.06 0.80
C VAL A 29 -11.99 -10.66 -0.59
N TYR A 30 -12.94 -10.34 -1.50
CA TYR A 30 -12.59 -9.91 -2.85
C TYR A 30 -11.90 -8.54 -2.85
N SER A 31 -12.32 -7.62 -1.98
CA SER A 31 -11.64 -6.33 -1.81
C SER A 31 -10.21 -6.51 -1.31
N ALA A 32 -9.98 -7.42 -0.35
CA ALA A 32 -8.64 -7.71 0.16
C ALA A 32 -7.75 -8.39 -0.89
N LEU A 33 -8.27 -9.33 -1.67
CA LEU A 33 -7.54 -9.93 -2.80
C LEU A 33 -7.20 -8.90 -3.89
N SER A 34 -8.12 -7.97 -4.17
CA SER A 34 -7.88 -6.88 -5.11
C SER A 34 -6.77 -5.95 -4.62
N LEU A 35 -6.69 -5.71 -3.30
CA LEU A 35 -5.63 -4.92 -2.68
C LEU A 35 -4.27 -5.61 -2.80
N VAL A 36 -4.21 -6.93 -2.64
CA VAL A 36 -3.00 -7.73 -2.88
C VAL A 36 -2.54 -7.54 -4.32
N MET A 37 -3.46 -7.63 -5.30
CA MET A 37 -3.13 -7.36 -6.70
C MET A 37 -2.60 -5.95 -6.93
N THR A 38 -3.13 -4.94 -6.24
CA THR A 38 -2.59 -3.56 -6.30
C THR A 38 -1.16 -3.49 -5.77
N MET A 39 -0.85 -4.14 -4.64
CA MET A 39 0.50 -4.12 -4.07
C MET A 39 1.52 -4.84 -4.97
N VAL A 40 1.12 -5.95 -5.59
CA VAL A 40 1.94 -6.66 -6.59
C VAL A 40 2.13 -5.82 -7.85
N GLY A 41 1.08 -5.14 -8.32
CA GLY A 41 1.14 -4.20 -9.44
C GLY A 41 2.11 -3.05 -9.19
N ILE A 42 2.07 -2.44 -8.00
CA ILE A 42 3.03 -1.40 -7.57
C ILE A 42 4.46 -1.96 -7.56
N SER A 43 4.67 -3.18 -7.04
CA SER A 43 5.99 -3.82 -7.09
C SER A 43 6.48 -3.98 -8.53
N ALA A 44 5.61 -4.38 -9.45
CA ALA A 44 5.95 -4.54 -10.86
C ALA A 44 6.27 -3.18 -11.54
N LEU A 45 5.57 -2.10 -11.16
CA LEU A 45 5.91 -0.74 -11.59
C LEU A 45 7.29 -0.31 -11.07
N PHE A 46 7.67 -0.65 -9.84
CA PHE A 46 9.03 -0.35 -9.36
C PHE A 46 10.11 -1.11 -10.14
N VAL A 47 9.82 -2.32 -10.63
CA VAL A 47 10.75 -3.06 -11.51
C VAL A 47 10.93 -2.35 -12.84
N THR A 48 9.86 -1.82 -13.46
CA THR A 48 9.96 -1.09 -14.73
C THR A 48 10.69 0.25 -14.59
N LEU A 49 10.68 0.84 -13.39
CA LEU A 49 11.46 2.03 -13.04
C LEU A 49 12.94 1.74 -12.70
N GLY A 50 13.37 0.47 -12.70
CA GLY A 50 14.74 0.08 -12.31
C GLY A 50 14.98 0.07 -10.79
N ALA A 51 13.95 0.26 -9.97
CA ALA A 51 14.04 0.30 -8.51
C ALA A 51 13.90 -1.10 -7.87
N TYR A 52 14.79 -2.02 -8.24
CA TYR A 52 14.69 -3.45 -7.86
C TYR A 52 14.66 -3.70 -6.35
N PHE A 53 15.43 -2.95 -5.55
CA PHE A 53 15.46 -3.11 -4.10
C PHE A 53 14.10 -2.78 -3.47
N ILE A 54 13.52 -1.63 -3.82
CA ILE A 54 12.23 -1.19 -3.29
C ILE A 54 11.10 -2.09 -3.81
N ALA A 55 11.17 -2.54 -5.07
CA ALA A 55 10.26 -3.54 -5.60
C ALA A 55 10.27 -4.83 -4.77
N GLY A 56 11.46 -5.38 -4.47
CA GLY A 56 11.61 -6.57 -3.65
C GLY A 56 11.04 -6.40 -2.23
N VAL A 57 11.32 -5.27 -1.57
CA VAL A 57 10.78 -4.95 -0.25
C VAL A 57 9.25 -4.82 -0.30
N GLN A 58 8.70 -4.18 -1.33
CA GLN A 58 7.25 -4.05 -1.55
C GLN A 58 6.58 -5.43 -1.67
N LEU A 59 7.18 -6.33 -2.44
CA LEU A 59 6.64 -7.68 -2.64
C LEU A 59 6.73 -8.52 -1.35
N ILE A 60 7.86 -8.53 -0.66
CA ILE A 60 8.08 -9.39 0.51
C ILE A 60 7.32 -8.86 1.74
N VAL A 61 7.45 -7.57 2.05
CA VAL A 61 6.91 -6.99 3.29
C VAL A 61 5.44 -6.65 3.12
N TYR A 62 5.09 -5.85 2.12
CA TYR A 62 3.71 -5.37 1.97
C TYR A 62 2.81 -6.46 1.40
N ALA A 63 3.09 -6.96 0.21
CA ALA A 63 2.24 -7.99 -0.41
C ALA A 63 2.35 -9.35 0.30
N GLY A 64 3.54 -9.72 0.78
CA GLY A 64 3.80 -11.01 1.42
C GLY A 64 3.35 -11.06 2.89
N ALA A 65 3.93 -10.25 3.77
CA ALA A 65 3.67 -10.36 5.20
C ALA A 65 2.40 -9.60 5.63
N VAL A 66 2.32 -8.30 5.33
CA VAL A 66 1.26 -7.43 5.86
C VAL A 66 -0.09 -7.77 5.24
N MET A 67 -0.18 -7.93 3.91
CA MET A 67 -1.44 -8.22 3.26
C MET A 67 -1.98 -9.61 3.59
N VAL A 68 -1.13 -10.63 3.74
CA VAL A 68 -1.58 -11.98 4.13
C VAL A 68 -2.12 -11.98 5.56
N LEU A 69 -1.45 -11.29 6.50
CA LEU A 69 -1.97 -11.09 7.86
C LEU A 69 -3.34 -10.38 7.80
N PHE A 70 -3.45 -9.32 7.00
CA PHE A 70 -4.68 -8.55 6.87
C PHE A 70 -5.83 -9.38 6.30
N VAL A 71 -5.61 -10.13 5.22
CA VAL A 71 -6.61 -11.03 4.63
C VAL A 71 -7.05 -12.08 5.64
N MET A 72 -6.12 -12.67 6.39
CA MET A 72 -6.42 -13.65 7.44
C MET A 72 -7.31 -13.05 8.54
N VAL A 73 -6.99 -11.84 9.02
CA VAL A 73 -7.75 -11.13 10.05
C VAL A 73 -9.15 -10.75 9.55
N LEU A 74 -9.25 -10.20 8.33
CA LEU A 74 -10.53 -9.83 7.73
C LEU A 74 -11.44 -11.03 7.49
N MET A 75 -10.88 -12.19 7.15
CA MET A 75 -11.66 -13.41 6.97
C MET A 75 -12.18 -13.97 8.29
N LEU A 76 -11.43 -13.79 9.39
CA LEU A 76 -11.84 -14.22 10.72
C LEU A 76 -12.89 -13.28 11.33
N PHE A 77 -12.87 -11.99 10.96
CA PHE A 77 -13.89 -11.02 11.36
C PHE A 77 -15.17 -11.22 10.54
N ASP A 78 -16.31 -11.39 11.21
CA ASP A 78 -17.60 -11.41 10.51
C ASP A 78 -18.09 -9.99 10.22
N LEU A 79 -17.53 -9.38 9.17
CA LEU A 79 -17.96 -8.06 8.69
C LEU A 79 -19.37 -8.07 8.06
N ARG A 80 -20.04 -9.22 7.90
CA ARG A 80 -21.39 -9.28 7.29
C ARG A 80 -22.45 -8.65 8.18
N ALA A 81 -22.31 -8.73 9.50
CA ALA A 81 -23.27 -8.16 10.45
C ALA A 81 -23.30 -6.62 10.42
N GLU A 82 -22.16 -5.98 10.11
CA GLU A 82 -22.01 -4.52 10.12
C GLU A 82 -22.48 -3.87 8.80
N LEU A 83 -22.36 -4.57 7.67
CA LEU A 83 -22.83 -4.11 6.36
C LEU A 83 -24.36 -3.94 6.28
N GLN A 84 -25.13 -4.77 7.01
CA GLN A 84 -26.59 -4.63 7.10
C GLN A 84 -27.02 -3.39 7.89
N ALA A 85 -26.23 -2.94 8.88
CA ALA A 85 -26.51 -1.74 9.65
C ALA A 85 -26.23 -0.44 8.84
N PHE A 86 -25.20 -0.45 7.99
CA PHE A 86 -24.80 0.72 7.19
C PHE A 86 -25.72 0.99 5.98
N SER A 87 -26.45 -0.02 5.50
CA SER A 87 -27.33 0.09 4.32
C SER A 87 -28.62 0.92 4.57
N ARG A 88 -28.96 1.20 5.83
CA ARG A 88 -30.25 1.86 6.18
C ARG A 88 -30.20 3.40 6.20
N GLY A 89 -29.03 4.01 6.01
CA GLY A 89 -28.88 5.47 6.01
C GLY A 89 -28.93 6.07 4.59
N GLN A 90 -30.00 6.80 4.26
CA GLN A 90 -30.11 7.62 3.03
C GLN A 90 -28.97 8.65 2.86
N ILE A 91 -28.18 8.89 3.91
CA ILE A 91 -26.98 9.73 3.92
C ILE A 91 -25.86 9.15 3.02
N SER A 92 -25.89 7.84 2.71
CA SER A 92 -24.83 7.20 1.90
C SER A 92 -24.80 7.67 0.43
N GLY A 93 -25.93 8.14 -0.13
CA GLY A 93 -25.99 8.59 -1.53
C GLY A 93 -25.23 9.89 -1.78
N ALA A 94 -25.48 10.90 -0.93
CA ALA A 94 -24.81 12.19 -1.01
C ALA A 94 -23.32 12.08 -0.66
N LEU A 95 -22.97 11.25 0.33
CA LEU A 95 -21.57 11.03 0.71
C LEU A 95 -20.79 10.27 -0.38
N LYS A 96 -21.41 9.30 -1.06
CA LYS A 96 -20.82 8.63 -2.24
C LYS A 96 -20.62 9.59 -3.41
N LEU A 97 -21.60 10.45 -3.68
CA LEU A 97 -21.47 11.46 -4.74
C LEU A 97 -20.39 12.50 -4.41
N ALA A 98 -20.30 12.90 -3.14
CA ALA A 98 -19.29 13.82 -2.65
C ALA A 98 -17.88 13.20 -2.67
N THR A 99 -17.72 11.92 -2.31
CA THR A 99 -16.41 11.25 -2.38
C THR A 99 -15.98 11.01 -3.82
N VAL A 100 -16.90 10.61 -4.71
CA VAL A 100 -16.61 10.49 -6.15
C VAL A 100 -16.29 11.86 -6.76
N GLY A 101 -17.04 12.89 -6.40
CA GLY A 101 -16.79 14.27 -6.84
C GLY A 101 -15.47 14.83 -6.31
N ALA A 102 -15.12 14.54 -5.06
CA ALA A 102 -13.85 14.94 -4.47
C ALA A 102 -12.67 14.19 -5.12
N LEU A 103 -12.79 12.89 -5.36
CA LEU A 103 -11.78 12.11 -6.09
C LEU A 103 -11.61 12.62 -7.52
N ALA A 104 -12.70 12.86 -8.25
CA ALA A 104 -12.66 13.41 -9.60
C ALA A 104 -12.07 14.83 -9.62
N GLY A 105 -12.40 15.67 -8.64
CA GLY A 105 -11.84 17.01 -8.48
C GLY A 105 -10.35 16.98 -8.11
N LEU A 106 -9.92 16.02 -7.31
CA LEU A 106 -8.52 15.86 -6.91
C LEU A 106 -7.67 15.30 -8.05
N ILE A 107 -8.19 14.34 -8.82
CA ILE A 107 -7.56 13.85 -10.04
C ILE A 107 -7.49 14.96 -11.10
N GLY A 108 -8.60 15.67 -11.33
CA GLY A 108 -8.65 16.80 -12.27
C GLY A 108 -7.71 17.93 -11.86
N GLY A 109 -7.69 18.29 -10.59
CA GLY A 109 -6.78 19.28 -10.03
C GLY A 109 -5.32 18.86 -10.14
N ALA A 110 -5.00 17.60 -9.85
CA ALA A 110 -3.65 17.06 -10.02
C ALA A 110 -3.21 17.08 -11.48
N LEU A 111 -4.09 16.74 -12.43
CA LEU A 111 -3.78 16.79 -13.86
C LEU A 111 -3.56 18.22 -14.35
N LEU A 112 -4.35 19.18 -13.89
CA LEU A 112 -4.21 20.60 -14.24
C LEU A 112 -2.94 21.22 -13.63
N LEU A 113 -2.61 20.88 -12.39
CA LEU A 113 -1.38 21.32 -11.73
C LEU A 113 -0.14 20.67 -12.34
N SER A 114 -0.25 19.40 -12.76
CA SER A 114 0.83 18.67 -13.42
C SER A 114 1.07 19.22 -14.84
N ALA A 115 0.02 19.52 -15.61
CA ALA A 115 0.13 20.07 -16.96
C ALA A 115 0.94 21.39 -17.05
N GLY A 116 1.04 22.16 -15.95
CA GLY A 116 1.86 23.37 -15.88
C GLY A 116 3.28 23.18 -15.34
N ASN A 117 3.62 22.02 -14.76
CA ASN A 117 4.87 21.80 -14.01
C ASN A 117 5.59 20.48 -14.35
N VAL A 118 5.24 19.78 -15.44
CA VAL A 118 6.04 18.65 -15.89
C VAL A 118 7.34 19.17 -16.51
N ALA A 119 8.31 19.49 -15.66
CA ALA A 119 9.70 19.31 -16.03
C ALA A 119 9.85 17.80 -16.26
N GLU A 120 9.78 17.36 -17.53
CA GLU A 120 10.11 15.98 -17.87
C GLU A 120 11.53 15.73 -17.37
N PRO A 121 11.74 14.88 -16.34
CA PRO A 121 13.10 14.46 -16.04
C PRO A 121 13.56 13.75 -17.31
N SER A 122 14.57 14.31 -17.97
CA SER A 122 15.06 13.75 -19.23
C SER A 122 15.34 12.26 -19.00
N MET A 123 15.06 11.39 -19.97
CA MET A 123 15.40 9.96 -19.84
C MET A 123 16.90 9.73 -19.51
N ALA A 124 17.75 10.74 -19.73
CA ALA A 124 19.15 10.76 -19.33
C ALA A 124 19.38 10.81 -17.80
N GLU A 125 18.41 11.25 -17.00
CA GLU A 125 18.48 11.21 -15.53
C GLU A 125 17.97 9.89 -14.94
N ALA A 126 17.01 9.23 -15.60
CA ALA A 126 16.56 7.89 -15.21
C ALA A 126 17.69 6.85 -15.37
N ALA A 127 18.62 7.08 -16.31
CA ALA A 127 19.82 6.26 -16.49
C ALA A 127 20.88 6.43 -15.39
N LYS A 128 20.69 7.34 -14.42
CA LYS A 128 21.65 7.60 -13.34
C LYS A 128 21.41 6.76 -12.08
N LEU A 129 20.50 5.78 -12.10
CA LEU A 129 20.40 4.89 -10.95
C LEU A 129 21.69 4.06 -10.88
N PRO A 130 22.49 4.17 -9.81
CA PRO A 130 23.73 3.41 -9.71
C PRO A 130 23.42 1.91 -9.80
N PRO A 131 24.25 1.10 -10.48
CA PRO A 131 24.08 -0.35 -10.52
C PRO A 131 24.00 -0.97 -9.10
N ASP A 132 24.60 -0.29 -8.10
CA ASP A 132 24.56 -0.66 -6.69
C ASP A 132 23.60 0.20 -5.85
N ALA A 133 22.40 0.51 -6.35
CA ALA A 133 21.41 1.33 -5.64
C ALA A 133 21.12 0.82 -4.21
N SER A 134 21.08 -0.49 -4.00
CA SER A 134 20.91 -1.11 -2.67
C SER A 134 22.06 -0.76 -1.71
N LYS A 135 23.30 -0.77 -2.21
CA LYS A 135 24.50 -0.44 -1.42
C LYS A 135 24.53 1.05 -1.08
N ALA A 136 24.17 1.90 -2.05
CA ALA A 136 24.07 3.34 -1.84
C ALA A 136 23.02 3.68 -0.75
N LEU A 137 21.85 3.02 -0.80
CA LEU A 137 20.83 3.14 0.25
C LEU A 137 21.35 2.69 1.62
N GLY A 138 22.06 1.57 1.68
CA GLY A 138 22.71 1.09 2.91
C GLY A 138 23.67 2.13 3.50
N ILE A 139 24.57 2.70 2.68
CA ILE A 139 25.53 3.72 3.14
C ILE A 139 24.79 4.94 3.68
N VAL A 140 23.75 5.43 3.00
CA VAL A 140 22.98 6.60 3.46
C VAL A 140 22.23 6.33 4.77
N LEU A 141 21.67 5.12 4.93
CA LEU A 141 20.99 4.71 6.16
C LEU A 141 21.96 4.65 7.34
N PHE A 142 23.12 4.01 7.17
CA PHE A 142 24.08 3.81 8.26
C PHE A 142 24.99 5.02 8.54
N THR A 143 25.14 5.94 7.57
CA THR A 143 26.02 7.11 7.75
C THR A 143 25.21 8.35 8.11
N ARG A 144 24.18 8.69 7.31
CA ARG A 144 23.45 9.95 7.46
C ARG A 144 22.21 9.81 8.34
N HIS A 145 21.58 8.62 8.36
CA HIS A 145 20.33 8.37 9.07
C HIS A 145 20.47 7.36 10.21
N ILE A 146 21.67 7.28 10.83
CA ILE A 146 21.95 6.30 11.90
C ILE A 146 20.95 6.39 13.06
N PHE A 147 20.60 7.60 13.49
CA PHE A 147 19.60 7.81 14.53
C PHE A 147 18.20 7.30 14.13
N GLY A 148 17.83 7.48 12.85
CA GLY A 148 16.57 6.95 12.33
C GLY A 148 16.58 5.42 12.28
N PHE A 149 17.71 4.82 11.91
CA PHE A 149 17.88 3.37 11.89
C PHE A 149 17.78 2.76 13.30
N GLU A 150 18.45 3.36 14.29
CA GLU A 150 18.33 2.93 15.69
C GLU A 150 16.91 3.07 16.22
N ALA A 151 16.24 4.19 15.93
CA ALA A 151 14.84 4.41 16.32
C ALA A 151 13.90 3.35 15.72
N LEU A 152 14.11 2.94 14.46
CA LEU A 152 13.37 1.85 13.84
C LEU A 152 13.65 0.50 14.53
N GLY A 153 14.90 0.24 14.95
CA GLY A 153 15.25 -0.95 15.72
C GLY A 153 14.51 -1.03 17.06
N VAL A 154 14.50 0.08 17.81
CA VAL A 154 13.74 0.20 19.06
C VAL A 154 12.24 0.07 18.80
N LEU A 155 11.72 0.68 17.74
CA LEU A 155 10.31 0.57 17.35
C LEU A 155 9.91 -0.89 17.09
N LEU A 156 10.72 -1.66 16.35
CA LEU A 156 10.47 -3.08 16.10
C LEU A 156 10.50 -3.91 17.40
N LEU A 157 11.42 -3.60 18.31
CA LEU A 157 11.46 -4.23 19.63
C LEU A 157 10.17 -3.95 20.42
N VAL A 158 9.73 -2.71 20.45
CA VAL A 158 8.49 -2.30 21.14
C VAL A 158 7.27 -2.98 20.52
N ILE A 159 7.20 -3.10 19.19
CA ILE A 159 6.12 -3.82 18.50
C ILE A 159 6.13 -5.30 18.88
N ALA A 160 7.30 -5.95 18.90
CA ALA A 160 7.42 -7.36 19.27
C ALA A 160 6.96 -7.62 20.72
N ILE A 161 7.42 -6.79 21.68
CA ILE A 161 7.01 -6.91 23.09
C ILE A 161 5.52 -6.59 23.23
N GLY A 162 5.05 -5.52 22.60
CA GLY A 162 3.67 -5.06 22.68
C GLY A 162 2.67 -6.07 22.11
N THR A 163 2.98 -6.68 20.97
CA THR A 163 2.14 -7.72 20.35
C THR A 163 2.05 -8.97 21.24
N VAL A 164 3.17 -9.44 21.80
CA VAL A 164 3.18 -10.61 22.71
C VAL A 164 2.45 -10.31 24.02
N ALA A 165 2.68 -9.13 24.62
CA ALA A 165 2.00 -8.72 25.84
C ALA A 165 0.47 -8.64 25.64
N LEU A 166 0.02 -8.03 24.55
CA LEU A 166 -1.41 -7.92 24.21
C LEU A 166 -2.04 -9.29 23.94
N ALA A 167 -1.34 -10.18 23.23
CA ALA A 167 -1.80 -11.53 22.96
C ALA A 167 -1.97 -12.35 24.26
N ARG A 168 -1.08 -12.17 25.25
CA ARG A 168 -1.20 -12.85 26.55
C ARG A 168 -2.25 -12.24 27.49
N ALA A 169 -2.49 -10.93 27.41
CA ALA A 169 -3.40 -10.23 28.31
C ALA A 169 -4.85 -10.76 28.28
N LYS A 170 -5.29 -11.38 27.17
CA LYS A 170 -6.65 -11.92 27.01
C LYS A 170 -6.79 -13.42 27.29
N GLY A 171 -5.73 -14.12 27.68
CA GLY A 171 -5.73 -15.58 27.91
C GLY A 171 -5.91 -16.02 29.38
N GLY A 172 -6.31 -15.13 30.29
CA GLY A 172 -6.39 -15.39 31.72
C GLY A 172 -7.78 -15.73 32.24
N THR A 173 -8.40 -16.80 31.76
CA THR A 173 -9.62 -17.36 32.37
C THR A 173 -9.24 -18.50 33.30
N HIS A 174 -8.88 -18.21 34.56
CA HIS A 174 -8.90 -19.04 35.78
C HIS A 174 -8.26 -18.18 36.90
N ALA A 175 -8.78 -17.97 38.10
CA ALA A 175 -9.85 -18.57 38.85
C ALA A 175 -10.25 -17.61 40.00
N LYS A 176 -11.52 -17.67 40.44
CA LYS A 176 -11.92 -17.65 41.85
C LYS A 176 -13.44 -17.89 41.94
N HIS A 177 -13.77 -19.18 42.12
CA HIS A 177 -14.78 -19.57 43.09
C HIS A 177 -14.26 -19.27 44.50
#